data_AF-A0A0C9XT38-F1
#
_entry.id   AF-A0A0C9XT38-F1
#
_cell.length_a   1.000
_cell.length_b   1.000
_cell.length_c   1.000
_cell.angle_alpha   90.00
_cell.angle_beta   90.00
_cell.angle_gamma   90.00
#
_symmetry.space_group_name_H-M   'P 1'
#
loop_
_entity.id
_entity.type
_entity.pdbx_description
1 polymer ?
#
loop_
_entity_poly.entity_id
_entity_poly.type
_entity_poly.pdbx_seq_one_letter_code
_entity_poly.pdbx_strand_id
1 'polypeptide(L)'
;MQFLLSVLAFSQSLFDLTLIPSYDSMSLTSTRHGLRESRARAAASDVAMRAFKAEALASNASFLQRLDPDGCLHVSHNFLNYQTYSGYDNSLGISGPGPNGYRMFSSTSDINDTNTESRLRYNFVFNDGSAPHTSIWITMRGAPDSGKNSNAILREELCAVGPLDPNGNHYHDCDEIDIAEIYGGGHKQAEFTFYTGSGSYIPGQQPTRQGSGVYTDTTNGAAGQQFYEYQLYLEKGKYLTFTVADVKTGQTIGKRDYGPPGIPSKPLNFFMGEYNCAASGSGAESYCGGPYNGNSFMEIGSILYRTCD
;
A
#
# COMPACT_ATOMS: atom_id res chain seq x y z
N MET A 1 50.11 -10.38 -1.00
CA MET A 1 49.68 -8.98 -1.17
C MET A 1 48.51 -8.72 -0.23
N GLN A 2 48.78 -8.05 0.88
CA GLN A 2 47.77 -7.41 1.76
C GLN A 2 47.36 -6.07 1.14
N PHE A 3 46.11 -5.63 1.36
CA PHE A 3 45.65 -4.24 1.61
C PHE A 3 44.13 -4.34 1.92
N LEU A 4 43.68 -4.33 3.18
CA LEU A 4 43.36 -3.20 4.08
C LEU A 4 42.03 -2.45 3.81
N LEU A 5 41.13 -2.61 4.79
CA LEU A 5 39.96 -1.86 5.29
C LEU A 5 39.74 -0.37 4.91
N SER A 6 38.46 0.02 4.83
CA SER A 6 37.81 1.24 5.44
C SER A 6 36.34 1.30 4.94
N VAL A 7 35.26 1.27 5.72
CA VAL A 7 34.70 2.10 6.83
C VAL A 7 34.11 3.46 6.39
N LEU A 8 32.76 3.52 6.45
CA LEU A 8 31.82 4.63 6.73
C LEU A 8 31.79 5.91 5.87
N ALA A 9 30.57 6.27 5.45
CA ALA A 9 30.14 7.66 5.38
C ALA A 9 28.63 7.77 5.70
N PHE A 10 28.32 8.06 6.97
CA PHE A 10 27.07 8.70 7.40
C PHE A 10 27.19 10.20 7.11
N SER A 11 26.19 10.83 6.49
CA SER A 11 26.07 12.28 6.48
C SER A 11 24.74 12.71 7.12
N GLN A 12 24.89 13.41 8.24
CA GLN A 12 23.85 14.16 8.93
C GLN A 12 23.55 15.43 8.12
N SER A 13 22.28 15.82 8.03
CA SER A 13 21.88 17.18 7.66
C SER A 13 21.10 17.81 8.81
N LEU A 14 21.67 18.88 9.35
CA LEU A 14 21.12 19.72 10.41
C LEU A 14 20.93 21.14 9.85
N PHE A 15 19.86 21.78 10.32
CA PHE A 15 19.47 23.20 10.24
C PHE A 15 18.80 23.72 8.96
N ASP A 16 17.54 24.15 9.11
CA ASP A 16 17.28 25.58 9.08
C ASP A 16 16.15 25.94 10.07
N LEU A 17 16.39 26.96 10.91
CA LEU A 17 15.58 27.35 12.05
C LEU A 17 15.36 28.86 11.94
N THR A 18 14.24 29.28 11.34
CA THR A 18 13.79 30.67 11.38
C THR A 18 12.60 30.78 12.34
N LEU A 19 12.82 31.53 13.43
CA LEU A 19 11.83 31.92 14.42
C LEU A 19 10.86 32.97 13.86
N ILE A 20 9.57 32.83 14.17
CA ILE A 20 8.60 33.94 14.29
C ILE A 20 7.83 33.73 15.62
N PRO A 21 7.58 34.78 16.42
CA PRO A 21 7.26 34.64 17.84
C PRO A 21 5.76 34.43 18.16
N SER A 22 5.57 33.68 19.26
CA SER A 22 4.49 33.69 20.26
C SER A 22 3.02 33.65 19.81
N TYR A 23 2.36 32.52 20.04
CA TYR A 23 1.04 32.45 20.69
C TYR A 23 0.88 31.09 21.40
N ASP A 24 0.45 31.16 22.66
CA ASP A 24 0.04 30.16 23.66
C ASP A 24 0.62 28.74 23.73
N SER A 25 1.19 28.49 24.91
CA SER A 25 1.82 27.28 25.38
C SER A 25 0.82 26.20 25.80
N MET A 26 0.48 25.31 24.88
CA MET A 26 0.19 23.90 25.19
C MET A 26 0.96 22.98 24.24
N SER A 27 2.00 22.34 24.79
CA SER A 27 2.71 21.12 24.32
C SER A 27 3.15 20.96 22.85
N LEU A 28 3.53 22.04 22.15
CA LEU A 28 4.15 21.94 20.81
C LEU A 28 5.50 21.17 20.78
N THR A 29 6.23 21.13 21.90
CA THR A 29 7.51 20.40 22.03
C THR A 29 7.32 18.88 22.14
N SER A 30 6.27 18.41 22.83
CA SER A 30 5.99 16.98 22.98
C SER A 30 5.57 16.34 21.65
N THR A 31 4.69 17.01 20.90
CA THR A 31 4.21 16.51 19.60
C THR A 31 5.32 16.49 18.54
N ARG A 32 6.21 17.51 18.53
CA ARG A 32 7.37 17.54 17.62
C ARG A 32 8.41 16.47 17.97
N HIS A 33 8.64 16.21 19.25
CA HIS A 33 9.55 15.14 19.69
C HIS A 33 9.02 13.75 19.32
N GLY A 34 7.73 13.49 19.55
CA GLY A 34 7.08 12.23 19.21
C GLY A 34 7.09 11.92 17.71
N LEU A 35 6.88 12.93 16.85
CA LEU A 35 6.97 12.76 15.39
C LEU A 35 8.40 12.47 14.92
N ARG A 36 9.42 13.08 15.56
CA ARG A 36 10.82 12.80 15.23
C ARG A 36 11.20 11.35 15.55
N GLU A 37 10.76 10.84 16.70
CA GLU A 37 10.97 9.44 17.06
C GLU A 37 10.24 8.48 16.13
N SER A 38 8.99 8.80 15.77
CA SER A 38 8.19 7.99 14.83
C SER A 38 8.86 7.92 13.46
N ARG A 39 9.39 9.05 12.97
CA ARG A 39 10.23 9.11 11.75
C ARG A 39 11.49 8.25 11.85
N ALA A 40 12.15 8.25 13.01
CA ALA A 40 13.33 7.42 13.23
C ALA A 40 12.99 5.92 13.23
N ARG A 41 11.87 5.53 13.86
CA ARG A 41 11.36 4.15 13.80
C ARG A 41 10.98 3.75 12.37
N ALA A 42 10.32 4.62 11.62
CA ALA A 42 10.00 4.39 10.21
C ALA A 42 11.26 4.18 9.36
N ALA A 43 12.30 5.00 9.56
CA ALA A 43 13.58 4.85 8.88
C ALA A 43 14.31 3.54 9.26
N ALA A 44 14.29 3.16 10.53
CA ALA A 44 14.85 1.87 10.97
C ALA A 44 14.09 0.68 10.35
N SER A 45 12.76 0.78 10.27
CA SER A 45 11.92 -0.22 9.60
C SER A 45 12.25 -0.33 8.10
N ASP A 46 12.45 0.79 7.40
CA ASP A 46 12.88 0.79 6.00
C ASP A 46 14.22 0.06 5.81
N VAL A 47 15.22 0.33 6.65
CA VAL A 47 16.52 -0.36 6.59
C VAL A 47 16.37 -1.87 6.79
N ALA A 48 15.59 -2.29 7.80
CA ALA A 48 15.33 -3.70 8.06
C ALA A 48 14.59 -4.37 6.90
N MET A 49 13.58 -3.70 6.34
CA MET A 49 12.82 -4.17 5.18
C MET A 49 13.70 -4.33 3.93
N ARG A 50 14.63 -3.40 3.66
CA ARG A 50 15.60 -3.55 2.55
C ARG A 50 16.49 -4.77 2.73
N ALA A 51 17.02 -4.97 3.93
CA ALA A 51 17.89 -6.11 4.23
C ALA A 51 17.13 -7.43 4.04
N PHE A 52 15.91 -7.53 4.58
CA PHE A 52 15.07 -8.70 4.42
C PHE A 52 14.63 -8.94 2.97
N LYS A 53 14.34 -7.88 2.20
CA LYS A 53 14.07 -7.99 0.76
C LYS A 53 15.23 -8.60 -0.01
N ALA A 54 16.46 -8.17 0.29
CA ALA A 54 17.65 -8.73 -0.35
C ALA A 54 17.81 -10.23 -0.04
N GLU A 55 17.55 -10.65 1.21
CA GLU A 55 17.53 -12.06 1.60
C GLU A 55 16.44 -12.85 0.88
N ALA A 56 15.21 -12.34 0.86
CA ALA A 56 14.08 -12.98 0.19
C ALA A 56 14.36 -13.19 -1.30
N LEU A 57 14.91 -12.18 -1.99
CA LEU A 57 15.32 -12.29 -3.39
C LEU A 57 16.45 -13.32 -3.58
N ALA A 58 17.45 -13.34 -2.68
CA ALA A 58 18.57 -14.28 -2.76
C ALA A 58 18.14 -15.74 -2.50
N SER A 59 17.14 -15.94 -1.63
CA SER A 59 16.61 -17.27 -1.32
C SER A 59 15.89 -17.92 -2.50
N ASN A 60 15.35 -17.10 -3.42
CA ASN A 60 14.43 -17.51 -4.48
C ASN A 60 13.20 -18.30 -3.98
N ALA A 61 12.94 -18.27 -2.67
CA ALA A 61 11.79 -18.94 -2.08
C ALA A 61 10.51 -18.18 -2.45
N SER A 62 9.43 -18.91 -2.69
CA SER A 62 8.09 -18.34 -2.88
C SER A 62 7.54 -17.75 -1.57
N PHE A 63 7.99 -18.26 -0.44
CA PHE A 63 7.67 -17.79 0.90
C PHE A 63 8.92 -17.80 1.78
N LEU A 64 9.12 -16.72 2.52
CA LEU A 64 10.17 -16.63 3.54
C LEU A 64 9.62 -15.92 4.77
N GLN A 65 9.92 -16.45 5.94
CA GLN A 65 9.57 -15.85 7.23
C GLN A 65 10.78 -15.87 8.15
N ARG A 66 10.98 -14.78 8.91
CA ARG A 66 12.08 -14.63 9.86
C ARG A 66 11.63 -13.81 11.06
N LEU A 67 11.97 -14.26 12.27
CA LEU A 67 11.83 -13.47 13.49
C LEU A 67 13.17 -12.83 13.80
N ASP A 68 13.23 -11.51 13.83
CA ASP A 68 14.44 -10.77 14.14
C ASP A 68 14.70 -10.73 15.65
N PRO A 69 15.96 -10.57 16.08
CA PRO A 69 16.30 -10.48 17.52
C PRO A 69 15.65 -9.31 18.26
N ASP A 70 15.16 -8.30 17.54
CA ASP A 70 14.39 -7.17 18.10
C ASP A 70 12.91 -7.50 18.32
N GLY A 71 12.49 -8.75 18.10
CA GLY A 71 11.12 -9.22 18.26
C GLY A 71 10.23 -8.95 17.05
N CYS A 72 10.76 -8.37 15.97
CA CYS A 72 9.98 -8.08 14.78
C CYS A 72 9.90 -9.30 13.84
N LEU A 73 8.68 -9.62 13.43
CA LEU A 73 8.41 -10.65 12.44
C LEU A 73 8.49 -10.06 11.03
N HIS A 74 9.29 -10.69 10.17
CA HIS A 74 9.39 -10.43 8.76
C HIS A 74 8.79 -11.56 7.95
N VAL A 75 8.04 -11.23 6.90
CA VAL A 75 7.48 -12.20 5.96
C VAL A 75 7.56 -11.65 4.55
N SER A 76 7.89 -12.53 3.60
CA SER A 76 7.93 -12.26 2.18
C SER A 76 7.14 -13.31 1.42
N HIS A 77 6.35 -12.83 0.47
CA HIS A 77 5.71 -13.62 -0.56
C HIS A 77 6.26 -13.18 -1.91
N ASN A 78 6.87 -14.13 -2.62
CA ASN A 78 7.53 -13.89 -3.90
C ASN A 78 6.71 -14.56 -5.01
N PHE A 79 6.15 -13.74 -5.89
CA PHE A 79 5.29 -14.19 -6.98
C PHE A 79 6.04 -14.41 -8.30
N LEU A 80 7.34 -14.12 -8.34
CA LEU A 80 8.17 -14.28 -9.55
C LEU A 80 8.27 -15.74 -10.02
N ASN A 81 8.06 -16.71 -9.11
CA ASN A 81 8.16 -18.14 -9.40
C ASN A 81 6.80 -18.85 -9.56
N TYR A 82 5.70 -18.10 -9.70
CA TYR A 82 4.36 -18.64 -10.03
C TYR A 82 3.76 -19.64 -9.04
N GLN A 83 4.29 -19.74 -7.83
CA GLN A 83 3.72 -20.61 -6.81
C GLN A 83 2.56 -19.89 -6.12
N THR A 84 1.37 -20.48 -6.18
CA THR A 84 0.23 -20.08 -5.37
C THR A 84 0.47 -20.54 -3.93
N TYR A 85 0.05 -19.72 -2.95
CA TYR A 85 0.16 -20.05 -1.52
C TYR A 85 -1.24 -20.29 -0.93
N SER A 86 -1.34 -21.23 0.01
CA SER A 86 -2.60 -21.72 0.59
C SER A 86 -3.32 -20.75 1.54
N GLY A 87 -2.94 -19.47 1.52
CA GLY A 87 -3.58 -18.35 2.24
C GLY A 87 -4.05 -17.22 1.29
N TYR A 88 -3.95 -17.46 -0.02
CA TYR A 88 -4.38 -16.58 -1.13
C TYR A 88 -5.67 -17.12 -1.80
N ASP A 89 -6.38 -17.96 -1.07
CA ASP A 89 -7.41 -18.91 -1.50
C ASP A 89 -8.82 -18.30 -1.53
N ASN A 90 -8.96 -17.00 -1.28
CA ASN A 90 -10.19 -16.22 -1.45
C ASN A 90 -10.08 -15.25 -2.63
N SER A 91 -9.58 -15.72 -3.78
CA SER A 91 -9.63 -14.96 -5.01
C SER A 91 -11.08 -14.84 -5.49
N LEU A 92 -11.61 -13.63 -5.55
CA LEU A 92 -12.75 -13.32 -6.40
C LEU A 92 -12.19 -13.00 -7.79
N GLY A 93 -12.73 -13.62 -8.83
CA GLY A 93 -12.33 -13.37 -10.22
C GLY A 93 -11.25 -14.32 -10.76
N ILE A 94 -10.53 -13.87 -11.79
CA ILE A 94 -9.55 -14.67 -12.56
C ILE A 94 -8.13 -14.22 -12.21
N SER A 95 -7.26 -15.18 -11.89
CA SER A 95 -5.85 -14.92 -11.61
C SER A 95 -4.96 -16.06 -12.09
N GLY A 96 -3.67 -15.77 -12.28
CA GLY A 96 -2.73 -16.77 -12.81
C GLY A 96 -1.31 -16.25 -13.01
N PRO A 97 -0.40 -17.10 -13.49
CA PRO A 97 0.98 -16.71 -13.75
C PRO A 97 1.10 -15.71 -14.91
N GLY A 98 2.07 -14.79 -14.82
CA GLY A 98 2.46 -13.85 -15.87
C GLY A 98 3.98 -13.66 -15.90
N PRO A 99 4.61 -13.22 -17.00
CA PRO A 99 6.06 -13.20 -17.20
C PRO A 99 6.87 -12.51 -16.10
N ASN A 100 6.28 -11.60 -15.31
CA ASN A 100 6.97 -10.88 -14.24
C ASN A 100 6.29 -11.04 -12.87
N GLY A 101 5.44 -12.04 -12.69
CA GLY A 101 4.81 -12.32 -11.41
C GLY A 101 3.40 -12.92 -11.51
N TYR A 102 2.58 -12.66 -10.49
CA TYR A 102 1.20 -13.14 -10.45
C TYR A 102 0.26 -12.07 -11.01
N ARG A 103 -0.60 -12.45 -11.94
CA ARG A 103 -1.57 -11.57 -12.59
C ARG A 103 -2.95 -11.75 -11.98
N MET A 104 -3.59 -10.63 -11.70
CA MET A 104 -5.02 -10.55 -11.45
C MET A 104 -5.67 -9.94 -12.68
N PHE A 105 -6.69 -10.59 -13.22
CA PHE A 105 -7.34 -10.16 -14.45
C PHE A 105 -8.73 -9.66 -14.13
N SER A 106 -9.02 -8.36 -14.22
CA SER A 106 -10.44 -7.97 -14.18
C SER A 106 -11.13 -8.48 -15.45
N SER A 107 -11.94 -9.52 -15.31
CA SER A 107 -12.66 -10.08 -16.44
C SER A 107 -13.90 -9.23 -16.69
N THR A 108 -14.07 -8.72 -17.92
CA THR A 108 -15.37 -8.86 -18.58
C THR A 108 -15.35 -8.62 -20.08
N SER A 109 -16.16 -9.42 -20.75
CA SER A 109 -16.73 -9.17 -22.06
C SER A 109 -17.86 -8.11 -22.07
N ASP A 110 -18.35 -7.68 -20.90
CA ASP A 110 -19.38 -6.65 -20.72
C ASP A 110 -18.93 -5.50 -19.80
N ILE A 111 -18.95 -4.31 -20.39
CA ILE A 111 -18.61 -3.01 -19.80
C ILE A 111 -19.62 -2.52 -18.76
N ASN A 112 -20.85 -3.03 -18.80
CA ASN A 112 -21.96 -2.60 -17.95
C ASN A 112 -22.08 -3.43 -16.67
N ASP A 113 -21.30 -4.49 -16.53
CA ASP A 113 -21.31 -5.30 -15.32
C ASP A 113 -20.38 -4.67 -14.27
N THR A 114 -20.99 -4.16 -13.21
CA THR A 114 -20.30 -3.58 -12.06
C THR A 114 -19.61 -4.64 -11.19
N ASN A 115 -19.87 -5.94 -11.40
CA ASN A 115 -19.34 -7.05 -10.61
C ASN A 115 -18.06 -7.67 -11.20
N THR A 116 -17.30 -6.88 -11.95
CA THR A 116 -16.20 -7.36 -12.80
C THR A 116 -14.86 -7.08 -12.13
N GLU A 117 -14.79 -7.53 -10.90
CA GLU A 117 -13.65 -7.33 -10.03
C GLU A 117 -12.88 -8.63 -9.92
N SER A 118 -11.58 -8.55 -10.12
CA SER A 118 -10.67 -9.57 -9.63
C SER A 118 -9.97 -9.04 -8.40
N ARG A 119 -10.35 -9.56 -7.24
CA ARG A 119 -9.79 -9.19 -5.95
C ARG A 119 -9.13 -10.41 -5.34
N LEU A 120 -7.87 -10.30 -5.00
CA LEU A 120 -7.24 -11.18 -4.04
C LEU A 120 -7.53 -10.65 -2.64
N ARG A 121 -8.35 -11.40 -1.90
CA ARG A 121 -8.41 -11.24 -0.45
C ARG A 121 -7.26 -12.03 0.16
N TYR A 122 -6.44 -11.36 0.95
CA TYR A 122 -5.37 -12.00 1.69
C TYR A 122 -5.90 -12.43 3.06
N ASN A 123 -5.64 -13.68 3.46
CA ASN A 123 -6.01 -14.19 4.77
C ASN A 123 -5.02 -13.76 5.89
N PHE A 124 -4.32 -12.65 5.68
CA PHE A 124 -3.34 -12.10 6.61
C PHE A 124 -3.84 -10.75 7.14
N VAL A 125 -3.88 -10.64 8.47
CA VAL A 125 -4.18 -9.39 9.15
C VAL A 125 -2.88 -8.58 9.21
N PHE A 126 -2.75 -7.58 8.33
CA PHE A 126 -1.57 -6.69 8.27
C PHE A 126 -1.24 -6.04 9.60
N ASN A 127 -2.29 -5.75 10.36
CA ASN A 127 -2.22 -5.25 11.70
C ASN A 127 -3.41 -5.83 12.48
N ASP A 128 -3.19 -6.85 13.30
CA ASP A 128 -4.22 -7.50 14.12
C ASP A 128 -4.65 -6.69 15.35
N GLY A 129 -4.08 -5.50 15.53
CA GLY A 129 -4.33 -4.67 16.70
C GLY A 129 -3.31 -4.85 17.83
N SER A 130 -2.42 -5.86 17.81
CA SER A 130 -1.36 -6.01 18.82
C SER A 130 -0.11 -5.19 18.51
N ALA A 131 0.42 -5.26 17.28
CA ALA A 131 1.72 -4.66 16.92
C ALA A 131 1.68 -3.11 16.85
N PRO A 132 2.42 -2.35 17.68
CA PRO A 132 2.45 -0.87 17.62
C PRO A 132 2.98 -0.31 16.29
N HIS A 133 3.83 -1.08 15.59
CA HIS A 133 4.47 -0.65 14.35
C HIS A 133 4.40 -1.75 13.29
N THR A 134 3.93 -1.40 12.10
CA THR A 134 3.85 -2.32 10.95
C THR A 134 4.36 -1.66 9.69
N SER A 135 4.88 -2.45 8.75
CA SER A 135 5.32 -2.00 7.43
C SER A 135 4.95 -3.01 6.37
N ILE A 136 4.49 -2.55 5.21
CA ILE A 136 4.20 -3.40 4.04
C ILE A 136 4.77 -2.77 2.79
N TRP A 137 5.48 -3.58 2.01
CA TRP A 137 6.10 -3.23 0.75
C TRP A 137 5.54 -4.12 -0.34
N ILE A 138 5.05 -3.49 -1.41
CA ILE A 138 4.36 -4.18 -2.50
C ILE A 138 5.06 -3.79 -3.79
N THR A 139 5.65 -4.77 -4.45
CA THR A 139 6.16 -4.60 -5.81
C THR A 139 5.04 -4.99 -6.78
N MET A 140 4.49 -4.01 -7.48
CA MET A 140 3.41 -4.23 -8.44
C MET A 140 3.46 -3.21 -9.58
N ARG A 141 2.72 -3.50 -10.64
CA ARG A 141 2.28 -2.52 -11.63
C ARG A 141 0.77 -2.59 -11.78
N GLY A 142 0.17 -1.45 -12.09
CA GLY A 142 -1.27 -1.40 -12.38
C GLY A 142 -1.63 -1.99 -13.73
N ALA A 143 -2.93 -1.99 -14.01
CA ALA A 143 -3.50 -2.29 -15.30
C ALA A 143 -3.05 -1.24 -16.33
N PRO A 144 -2.54 -1.65 -17.51
CA PRO A 144 -2.11 -0.70 -18.53
C PRO A 144 -3.30 -0.06 -19.26
N ASP A 145 -4.45 -0.73 -19.29
CA ASP A 145 -5.61 -0.38 -20.11
C ASP A 145 -6.58 0.57 -19.41
N SER A 146 -7.27 1.41 -20.15
CA SER A 146 -8.26 2.36 -19.60
C SER A 146 -9.42 1.65 -18.88
N GLY A 147 -10.15 2.38 -18.07
CA GLY A 147 -11.37 1.94 -17.41
C GLY A 147 -11.15 1.03 -16.22
N LYS A 148 -9.88 0.72 -15.89
CA LYS A 148 -9.51 -0.15 -14.78
C LYS A 148 -8.94 0.66 -13.62
N ASN A 149 -9.13 0.18 -12.40
CA ASN A 149 -8.36 0.62 -11.25
C ASN A 149 -7.71 -0.61 -10.64
N SER A 150 -6.39 -0.57 -10.52
CA SER A 150 -5.61 -1.53 -9.76
C SER A 150 -5.30 -0.94 -8.41
N ASN A 151 -5.60 -1.65 -7.34
CA ASN A 151 -5.43 -1.15 -5.99
C ASN A 151 -4.75 -2.15 -5.06
N ALA A 152 -4.10 -1.59 -4.06
CA ALA A 152 -3.60 -2.26 -2.87
C ALA A 152 -4.11 -1.49 -1.64
N ILE A 153 -4.95 -2.12 -0.84
CA ILE A 153 -5.77 -1.47 0.19
C ILE A 153 -5.62 -2.22 1.52
N LEU A 154 -5.60 -1.48 2.62
CA LEU A 154 -5.75 -1.99 3.97
C LEU A 154 -7.10 -1.55 4.53
N ARG A 155 -7.89 -2.48 5.04
CA ARG A 155 -9.24 -2.19 5.53
C ARG A 155 -9.67 -3.14 6.64
N GLU A 156 -10.50 -2.68 7.56
CA GLU A 156 -11.14 -3.56 8.55
C GLU A 156 -11.98 -4.67 7.89
N GLU A 157 -11.91 -5.88 8.45
CA GLU A 157 -12.58 -7.07 7.87
C GLU A 157 -14.09 -6.87 7.73
N LEU A 158 -14.73 -6.39 8.80
CA LEU A 158 -16.17 -6.12 8.84
C LEU A 158 -16.60 -5.13 7.75
N CYS A 159 -15.70 -4.26 7.31
CA CYS A 159 -15.95 -3.23 6.31
C CYS A 159 -15.72 -3.72 4.88
N ALA A 160 -14.85 -4.71 4.70
CA ALA A 160 -14.55 -5.32 3.41
C ALA A 160 -15.63 -6.30 2.92
N VAL A 161 -16.56 -6.74 3.79
CA VAL A 161 -17.53 -7.84 3.53
C VAL A 161 -18.95 -7.35 3.15
N GLY A 162 -19.21 -6.05 2.96
CA GLY A 162 -20.47 -5.64 2.30
C GLY A 162 -20.53 -6.22 0.88
N PRO A 163 -21.64 -6.80 0.35
CA PRO A 163 -23.05 -6.88 0.77
C PRO A 163 -23.48 -8.30 1.22
N LEU A 164 -22.57 -9.06 1.85
CA LEU A 164 -22.82 -10.47 2.21
C LEU A 164 -23.41 -10.68 3.61
N ASP A 165 -23.67 -9.62 4.38
CA ASP A 165 -24.46 -9.72 5.62
C ASP A 165 -25.97 -9.64 5.29
N PRO A 166 -26.74 -10.73 5.44
CA PRO A 166 -28.16 -10.74 5.15
C PRO A 166 -29.02 -9.84 6.08
N ASN A 167 -28.43 -9.20 7.10
CA ASN A 167 -29.16 -8.43 8.12
C ASN A 167 -29.13 -6.90 7.94
N GLY A 168 -28.44 -6.35 6.94
CA GLY A 168 -28.59 -4.93 6.57
C GLY A 168 -27.87 -3.90 7.46
N ASN A 169 -27.01 -4.32 8.38
CA ASN A 169 -26.23 -3.41 9.25
C ASN A 169 -24.85 -3.08 8.65
N HIS A 170 -24.80 -2.58 7.41
CA HIS A 170 -23.56 -2.38 6.64
C HIS A 170 -22.77 -1.10 6.99
N TYR A 171 -23.04 -0.49 8.13
CA TYR A 171 -22.51 0.83 8.52
C TYR A 171 -21.54 0.67 9.68
N HIS A 172 -20.27 0.48 9.36
CA HIS A 172 -19.21 0.40 10.34
C HIS A 172 -18.37 1.68 10.28
N ASP A 173 -18.01 2.24 11.43
CA ASP A 173 -16.95 3.23 11.49
C ASP A 173 -15.63 2.49 11.23
N CYS A 174 -15.04 2.69 10.05
CA CYS A 174 -13.86 1.94 9.61
C CYS A 174 -12.65 2.84 9.38
N ASP A 175 -11.48 2.28 9.64
CA ASP A 175 -10.21 2.75 9.10
C ASP A 175 -9.92 2.06 7.75
N GLU A 176 -9.37 2.82 6.81
CA GLU A 176 -9.01 2.37 5.47
C GLU A 176 -7.76 3.11 4.99
N ILE A 177 -6.85 2.39 4.33
CA ILE A 177 -5.63 2.94 3.73
C ILE A 177 -5.48 2.37 2.33
N ASP A 178 -5.66 3.20 1.31
CA ASP A 178 -5.28 2.91 -0.06
C ASP A 178 -3.79 3.16 -0.21
N ILE A 179 -2.99 2.09 -0.23
CA ILE A 179 -1.53 2.17 -0.38
C ILE A 179 -1.18 2.62 -1.80
N ALA A 180 -1.90 2.08 -2.78
CA ALA A 180 -1.78 2.46 -4.16
C ALA A 180 -3.13 2.26 -4.85
N GLU A 181 -3.60 3.28 -5.54
CA GLU A 181 -4.64 3.20 -6.56
C GLU A 181 -4.04 3.66 -7.89
N ILE A 182 -4.14 2.82 -8.91
CA ILE A 182 -3.59 3.08 -10.24
C ILE A 182 -4.73 2.99 -11.21
N TYR A 183 -5.13 4.15 -11.72
CA TYR A 183 -6.13 4.26 -12.76
C TYR A 183 -5.49 3.92 -14.11
N GLY A 184 -6.04 2.93 -14.78
CA GLY A 184 -5.54 2.44 -16.06
C GLY A 184 -5.76 3.45 -17.19
N GLY A 185 -5.18 3.20 -18.37
CA GLY A 185 -5.23 4.12 -19.51
C GLY A 185 -3.98 4.98 -19.67
N GLY A 186 -2.85 4.50 -19.15
CA GLY A 186 -1.56 5.19 -19.27
C GLY A 186 -1.34 6.33 -18.29
N HIS A 187 -2.12 6.43 -17.21
CA HIS A 187 -1.83 7.37 -16.13
C HIS A 187 -0.46 7.04 -15.53
N LYS A 188 0.38 8.07 -15.43
CA LYS A 188 1.71 7.98 -14.81
C LYS A 188 1.67 8.01 -13.29
N GLN A 189 0.49 7.80 -12.73
CA GLN A 189 0.14 8.19 -11.38
C GLN A 189 -0.30 6.99 -10.57
N ALA A 190 0.19 6.94 -9.34
CA ALA A 190 -0.42 6.15 -8.29
C ALA A 190 -0.92 7.12 -7.22
N GLU A 191 -2.16 6.94 -6.82
CA GLU A 191 -2.75 7.69 -5.72
C GLU A 191 -2.66 6.89 -4.44
N PHE A 192 -2.63 7.60 -3.32
CA PHE A 192 -2.81 6.99 -2.01
C PHE A 192 -3.79 7.87 -1.23
N THR A 193 -4.59 7.22 -0.42
CA THR A 193 -5.56 7.88 0.44
C THR A 193 -5.69 7.11 1.75
N PHE A 194 -6.05 7.79 2.83
CA PHE A 194 -6.48 7.10 4.04
C PHE A 194 -7.62 7.83 4.72
N TYR A 195 -8.39 7.03 5.44
CA TYR A 195 -9.62 7.42 6.08
C TYR A 195 -9.66 6.86 7.50
N THR A 196 -10.29 7.61 8.39
CA THR A 196 -10.65 7.18 9.75
C THR A 196 -12.05 7.68 10.02
N GLY A 197 -12.82 7.01 10.87
CA GLY A 197 -14.18 7.48 11.11
C GLY A 197 -15.13 7.19 9.94
N SER A 198 -14.66 6.45 8.94
CA SER A 198 -15.29 6.35 7.63
C SER A 198 -15.94 4.99 7.48
N GLY A 199 -17.25 4.94 7.66
CA GLY A 199 -18.00 3.90 6.99
C GLY A 199 -18.05 4.21 5.52
N SER A 200 -17.20 3.57 4.72
CA SER A 200 -17.20 3.68 3.25
C SER A 200 -18.53 3.26 2.60
N TYR A 201 -19.56 2.93 3.40
CA TYR A 201 -20.86 2.47 2.95
C TYR A 201 -22.04 3.01 3.76
N ILE A 202 -21.93 4.10 4.53
CA ILE A 202 -23.13 4.74 5.11
C ILE A 202 -23.79 5.61 4.04
N PRO A 203 -24.98 5.27 3.49
CA PRO A 203 -25.67 6.08 2.50
C PRO A 203 -25.87 7.49 3.03
N GLY A 204 -25.40 8.46 2.25
CA GLY A 204 -25.51 9.88 2.58
C GLY A 204 -24.40 10.42 3.48
N GLN A 205 -23.46 9.61 3.98
CA GLN A 205 -22.26 10.11 4.67
C GLN A 205 -21.01 9.77 3.85
N GLN A 206 -20.33 10.82 3.38
CA GLN A 206 -19.04 10.65 2.72
C GLN A 206 -17.98 10.24 3.76
N PRO A 207 -17.10 9.27 3.44
CA PRO A 207 -16.01 8.90 4.32
C PRO A 207 -15.11 10.11 4.61
N THR A 208 -14.69 10.29 5.86
CA THR A 208 -13.82 11.42 6.22
C THR A 208 -12.39 11.13 5.80
N ARG A 209 -12.00 11.66 4.64
CA ARG A 209 -10.62 11.61 4.14
C ARG A 209 -9.69 12.38 5.06
N GLN A 210 -8.70 11.69 5.63
CA GLN A 210 -7.72 12.27 6.55
C GLN A 210 -6.46 12.75 5.81
N GLY A 211 -6.09 12.06 4.74
CA GLY A 211 -5.01 12.50 3.87
C GLY A 211 -5.00 11.76 2.55
N SER A 212 -4.42 12.41 1.54
CA SER A 212 -4.21 11.83 0.22
C SER A 212 -3.01 12.45 -0.49
N GLY A 213 -2.61 11.83 -1.59
CA GLY A 213 -1.67 12.41 -2.54
C GLY A 213 -1.51 11.57 -3.79
N VAL A 214 -0.77 12.13 -4.74
CA VAL A 214 -0.49 11.51 -6.04
C VAL A 214 1.01 11.45 -6.23
N TYR A 215 1.51 10.28 -6.58
CA TYR A 215 2.89 10.07 -7.02
C TYR A 215 2.91 9.96 -8.53
N THR A 216 3.66 10.85 -9.19
CA THR A 216 3.82 10.85 -10.64
C THR A 216 5.27 10.57 -10.99
N ASP A 217 5.55 9.49 -11.73
CA ASP A 217 6.87 9.31 -12.34
C ASP A 217 6.89 10.00 -13.71
N THR A 218 7.78 10.98 -13.87
CA THR A 218 7.94 11.72 -15.13
C THR A 218 9.01 11.11 -16.05
N THR A 219 9.72 10.08 -15.58
CA THR A 219 10.97 9.59 -16.18
C THR A 219 10.91 8.16 -16.72
N ASN A 220 10.41 7.17 -15.97
CA ASN A 220 10.61 5.76 -16.34
C ASN A 220 9.38 5.04 -16.92
N GLY A 221 8.21 5.69 -16.95
CA GLY A 221 7.00 5.18 -17.59
C GLY A 221 5.74 5.44 -16.76
N ALA A 222 4.61 4.90 -17.22
CA ALA A 222 3.36 5.00 -16.48
C ALA A 222 3.27 3.92 -15.37
N ALA A 223 2.61 4.22 -14.24
CA ALA A 223 2.42 3.28 -13.12
C ALA A 223 1.65 2.00 -13.52
N GLY A 224 0.84 2.07 -14.58
CA GLY A 224 0.19 0.90 -15.21
C GLY A 224 1.11 0.06 -16.11
N GLN A 225 2.34 0.51 -16.39
CA GLN A 225 3.25 -0.11 -17.36
C GLN A 225 4.55 -0.62 -16.74
N GLN A 226 4.98 -0.04 -15.62
CA GLN A 226 6.24 -0.38 -14.96
C GLN A 226 5.99 -0.79 -13.52
N PHE A 227 6.85 -1.66 -13.01
CA PHE A 227 6.84 -2.03 -11.60
C PHE A 227 7.41 -0.93 -10.74
N TYR A 228 6.65 -0.56 -9.71
CA TYR A 228 7.11 0.27 -8.61
C TYR A 228 6.96 -0.50 -7.31
N GLU A 229 7.70 -0.06 -6.29
CA GLU A 229 7.54 -0.53 -4.94
C GLU A 229 6.77 0.51 -4.14
N TYR A 230 5.57 0.12 -3.70
CA TYR A 230 4.69 0.92 -2.86
C TYR A 230 4.88 0.48 -1.41
N GLN A 231 5.24 1.42 -0.56
CA GLN A 231 5.66 1.16 0.81
C GLN A 231 4.77 1.96 1.76
N LEU A 232 4.29 1.29 2.81
CA LEU A 232 3.61 1.91 3.92
C LEU A 232 4.34 1.56 5.22
N TYR A 233 4.56 2.56 6.06
CA TYR A 233 4.85 2.39 7.48
C TYR A 233 3.70 2.96 8.30
N LEU A 234 3.20 2.19 9.28
CA LEU A 234 2.14 2.61 10.19
C LEU A 234 2.60 2.42 11.65
N GLU A 235 2.60 3.52 12.39
CA GLU A 235 2.59 3.53 13.86
C GLU A 235 1.19 3.93 14.31
N LYS A 236 0.47 2.98 14.91
CA LYS A 236 -0.96 3.08 15.24
C LYS A 236 -1.32 4.41 15.90
N GLY A 237 -2.27 5.14 15.30
CA GLY A 237 -2.80 6.38 15.85
C GLY A 237 -1.81 7.55 15.95
N LYS A 238 -0.56 7.38 15.48
CA LYS A 238 0.51 8.37 15.71
C LYS A 238 1.22 8.81 14.45
N TYR A 239 1.55 7.89 13.55
CA TYR A 239 2.38 8.23 12.42
C TYR A 239 2.17 7.29 11.25
N LEU A 240 2.19 7.84 10.05
CA LEU A 240 2.04 7.08 8.82
C LEU A 240 2.98 7.65 7.76
N THR A 241 3.69 6.79 7.05
CA THR A 241 4.50 7.18 5.89
C THR A 241 4.15 6.33 4.68
N PHE A 242 3.87 7.00 3.57
CA PHE A 242 3.86 6.40 2.24
C PHE A 242 5.19 6.70 1.55
N THR A 243 5.76 5.70 0.88
CA THR A 243 6.92 5.86 0.00
C THR A 243 6.69 5.07 -1.28
N VAL A 244 7.08 5.64 -2.42
CA VAL A 244 7.13 4.93 -3.69
C VAL A 244 8.55 4.99 -4.23
N ALA A 245 9.06 3.82 -4.62
CA ALA A 245 10.38 3.69 -5.24
C ALA A 245 10.28 3.01 -6.60
N ASP A 246 11.11 3.46 -7.53
CA ASP A 246 11.32 2.77 -8.80
C ASP A 246 12.11 1.48 -8.53
N VAL A 247 11.60 0.34 -8.99
CA VAL A 247 12.19 -0.98 -8.70
C VAL A 247 13.53 -1.17 -9.41
N LYS A 248 13.74 -0.53 -10.57
CA LYS A 248 14.97 -0.71 -11.37
C LYS A 248 16.15 0.06 -10.79
N THR A 249 15.89 1.29 -10.37
CA THR A 249 16.91 2.21 -9.87
C THR A 249 17.02 2.21 -8.35
N GLY A 250 15.98 1.74 -7.65
CA GLY A 250 15.84 1.87 -6.20
C GLY A 250 15.58 3.30 -5.72
N GLN A 251 15.43 4.25 -6.65
CA GLN A 251 15.24 5.66 -6.34
C GLN A 251 13.84 5.89 -5.77
N THR A 252 13.76 6.60 -4.65
CA THR A 252 12.49 7.12 -4.14
C THR A 252 11.96 8.20 -5.08
N ILE A 253 10.80 7.95 -5.66
CA ILE A 253 10.09 8.89 -6.54
C ILE A 253 9.04 9.70 -5.76
N GLY A 254 8.65 9.24 -4.58
CA GLY A 254 7.70 9.93 -3.74
C GLY A 254 7.77 9.46 -2.30
N LYS A 255 7.62 10.41 -1.36
CA LYS A 255 7.48 10.12 0.06
C LYS A 255 6.56 11.13 0.70
N ARG A 256 5.67 10.68 1.57
CA ARG A 256 4.84 11.57 2.37
C ARG A 256 4.61 11.02 3.77
N ASP A 257 4.75 11.91 4.74
CA ASP A 257 4.61 11.61 6.15
C ASP A 257 3.37 12.31 6.72
N TYR A 258 2.65 11.61 7.60
CA TYR A 258 1.47 12.09 8.31
C TYR A 258 1.62 11.87 9.81
N GLY A 259 1.09 12.82 10.58
CA GLY A 259 1.01 12.77 12.04
C GLY A 259 -0.42 12.96 12.53
N PRO A 260 -0.68 12.91 13.85
CA PRO A 260 -2.03 13.04 14.38
C PRO A 260 -2.57 14.48 14.20
N PRO A 261 -3.90 14.66 14.21
CA PRO A 261 -4.95 13.64 14.40
C PRO A 261 -5.26 12.83 13.12
N GLY A 262 -6.09 11.78 13.24
CA GLY A 262 -6.63 11.06 12.08
C GLY A 262 -5.74 9.95 11.51
N ILE A 263 -4.74 9.47 12.26
CA ILE A 263 -3.97 8.30 11.85
C ILE A 263 -4.75 7.02 12.19
N PRO A 264 -4.89 6.07 11.24
CA PRO A 264 -5.51 4.78 11.49
C PRO A 264 -4.94 4.07 12.73
N SER A 265 -5.83 3.46 13.50
CA SER A 265 -5.49 2.81 14.77
C SER A 265 -6.17 1.45 14.94
N LYS A 266 -7.20 1.16 14.14
CA LYS A 266 -7.94 -0.10 14.18
C LYS A 266 -7.17 -1.22 13.46
N PRO A 267 -7.51 -2.50 13.72
CA PRO A 267 -6.94 -3.62 12.99
C PRO A 267 -7.25 -3.54 11.49
N LEU A 268 -6.28 -3.84 10.62
CA LEU A 268 -6.45 -3.74 9.17
C LEU A 268 -6.03 -5.04 8.48
N ASN A 269 -6.84 -5.47 7.51
CA ASN A 269 -6.56 -6.58 6.61
C ASN A 269 -6.11 -6.05 5.26
N PHE A 270 -5.25 -6.81 4.59
CA PHE A 270 -4.75 -6.45 3.27
C PHE A 270 -5.66 -7.01 2.17
N PHE A 271 -5.89 -6.19 1.15
CA PHE A 271 -6.63 -6.49 -0.07
C PHE A 271 -5.86 -5.92 -1.26
N MET A 272 -5.92 -6.60 -2.39
CA MET A 272 -5.35 -6.09 -3.63
C MET A 272 -6.20 -6.63 -4.76
N GLY A 273 -6.45 -5.81 -5.75
CA GLY A 273 -7.33 -6.20 -6.83
C GLY A 273 -7.33 -5.23 -7.98
N GLU A 274 -7.97 -5.66 -9.04
CA GLU A 274 -8.32 -4.83 -10.18
C GLU A 274 -9.83 -4.87 -10.38
N TYR A 275 -10.43 -3.71 -10.57
CA TYR A 275 -11.85 -3.60 -10.88
C TYR A 275 -12.13 -2.70 -12.08
N ASN A 276 -13.28 -2.90 -12.72
CA ASN A 276 -13.79 -2.02 -13.75
C ASN A 276 -14.28 -0.70 -13.12
N CYS A 277 -13.35 0.25 -13.01
CA CYS A 277 -13.66 1.57 -12.49
C CYS A 277 -14.65 2.33 -13.38
N ALA A 278 -14.56 2.22 -14.71
CA ALA A 278 -15.44 2.98 -15.61
C ALA A 278 -16.93 2.66 -15.41
N ALA A 279 -17.26 1.47 -14.90
CA ALA A 279 -18.63 1.06 -14.58
C ALA A 279 -19.13 1.55 -13.20
N SER A 280 -18.28 2.15 -12.36
CA SER A 280 -18.60 2.46 -10.95
C SER A 280 -19.59 3.63 -10.74
N GLY A 281 -19.97 4.36 -11.79
CA GLY A 281 -21.02 5.38 -11.71
C GLY A 281 -20.86 6.55 -12.67
N SER A 282 -21.78 7.51 -12.59
CA SER A 282 -21.77 8.71 -13.45
C SER A 282 -20.50 9.53 -13.23
N GLY A 283 -19.69 9.71 -14.28
CA GLY A 283 -18.43 10.45 -14.25
C GLY A 283 -17.19 9.57 -14.04
N ALA A 284 -17.35 8.28 -13.73
CA ALA A 284 -16.23 7.35 -13.58
C ALA A 284 -15.40 7.18 -14.85
N GLU A 285 -16.06 7.21 -16.00
CA GLU A 285 -15.40 7.24 -17.30
C GLU A 285 -14.39 8.40 -17.43
N SER A 286 -14.62 9.54 -16.79
CA SER A 286 -13.75 10.71 -16.95
C SER A 286 -12.42 10.60 -16.20
N TYR A 287 -12.41 10.01 -14.99
CA TYR A 287 -11.19 9.86 -14.20
C TYR A 287 -10.51 8.51 -14.40
N CYS A 288 -11.24 7.49 -14.88
CA CYS A 288 -10.67 6.18 -15.21
C CYS A 288 -10.29 6.03 -16.68
N GLY A 289 -10.22 7.12 -17.45
CA GLY A 289 -9.71 7.10 -18.83
C GLY A 289 -10.68 6.48 -19.85
N GLY A 290 -11.95 6.37 -19.50
CA GLY A 290 -13.01 5.84 -20.34
C GLY A 290 -13.12 4.31 -20.34
N PRO A 291 -14.15 3.78 -20.98
CA PRO A 291 -14.39 2.35 -21.06
C PRO A 291 -13.28 1.55 -21.77
N TYR A 292 -13.08 0.28 -21.38
CA TYR A 292 -12.21 -0.68 -22.07
C TYR A 292 -12.86 -2.05 -22.19
N ASN A 293 -12.96 -2.55 -23.43
CA ASN A 293 -13.65 -3.81 -23.79
C ASN A 293 -12.67 -4.96 -24.06
N GLY A 294 -11.70 -5.15 -23.16
CA GLY A 294 -10.70 -6.21 -23.29
C GLY A 294 -10.28 -6.79 -21.94
N ASN A 295 -9.53 -7.89 -22.01
CA ASN A 295 -8.88 -8.45 -20.84
C ASN A 295 -7.72 -7.53 -20.43
N SER A 296 -7.85 -6.89 -19.28
CA SER A 296 -6.74 -6.20 -18.64
C SER A 296 -6.25 -7.00 -17.43
N PHE A 297 -5.11 -6.60 -16.91
CA PHE A 297 -4.51 -7.24 -15.76
C PHE A 297 -3.53 -6.33 -15.05
N MET A 298 -3.52 -6.41 -13.73
CA MET A 298 -2.41 -5.97 -12.89
C MET A 298 -1.45 -7.13 -12.62
N GLU A 299 -0.20 -6.80 -12.29
CA GLU A 299 0.85 -7.79 -12.06
C GLU A 299 1.61 -7.49 -10.77
N ILE A 300 1.79 -8.54 -9.96
CA ILE A 300 2.39 -8.48 -8.62
C ILE A 300 3.70 -9.26 -8.65
N GLY A 301 4.78 -8.61 -8.24
CA GLY A 301 6.10 -9.24 -8.11
C GLY A 301 6.32 -9.82 -6.72
N SER A 302 6.07 -9.03 -5.67
CA SER A 302 6.28 -9.47 -4.29
C SER A 302 5.49 -8.64 -3.30
N ILE A 303 5.17 -9.26 -2.15
CA ILE A 303 4.64 -8.57 -0.96
C ILE A 303 5.58 -8.91 0.19
N LEU A 304 6.05 -7.89 0.90
CA LEU A 304 6.84 -8.06 2.11
C LEU A 304 6.16 -7.29 3.24
N TYR A 305 6.14 -7.85 4.43
CA TYR A 305 5.69 -7.13 5.61
C TYR A 305 6.56 -7.39 6.81
N ARG A 306 6.56 -6.40 7.71
CA ARG A 306 7.23 -6.42 9.00
C ARG A 306 6.29 -5.93 10.08
N THR A 307 6.16 -6.72 11.14
CA THR A 307 5.32 -6.39 12.30
C THR A 307 6.17 -6.49 13.57
N CYS A 308 6.15 -5.46 14.40
CA CYS A 308 6.89 -5.39 15.65
C CYS A 308 5.92 -5.20 16.81
N ASP A 309 6.02 -6.06 17.81
CA ASP A 309 5.32 -5.94 19.10
C ASP A 309 6.00 -4.93 20.05
#